data_AF-A0A6B9TFX0-F1
#
_entry.id   AF-A0A6B9TFX0-F1
#
_cell.length_a   1.000
_cell.length_b   1.000
_cell.length_c   1.000
_cell.angle_alpha   90.00
_cell.angle_beta   90.00
_cell.angle_gamma   90.00
#
_symmetry.space_group_name_H-M   'P 1'
#
loop_
_entity.id
_entity.type
_entity.pdbx_description
1 polymer ?
#
loop_
_entity_poly.entity_id
_entity_poly.type
_entity_poly.pdbx_seq_one_letter_code
_entity_poly.pdbx_strand_id
1 'polypeptide(L)'
;MTTPRFSFFKKEVIDLNGVEVELEGYRVVDSEYVIPLMEKRNEALEISVKYNNLMKKIEGKTEEEITEEDARKVKEMKDRVDRLLVETSELGYRLAQRGLKRSLYRDEEDYKEAERDGRLTEYIDSLPDVEIPPMMVRTVVDTMLKLSNPELIGEPSDSGGVKGKKKKGSRRKKSGSTSKG
;
A
#
# COMPACT_ATOMS: atom_id res chain seq x y z
N MET A 1 16.91 -23.18 -24.05
CA MET A 1 17.09 -21.71 -23.96
C MET A 1 15.87 -21.15 -23.26
N THR A 2 15.99 -20.67 -22.02
CA THR A 2 14.90 -20.01 -21.29
C THR A 2 14.82 -18.56 -21.72
N THR A 3 13.69 -18.15 -22.30
CA THR A 3 13.38 -16.76 -22.61
C THR A 3 13.44 -15.95 -21.31
N PRO A 4 14.19 -14.84 -21.23
CA PRO A 4 14.14 -13.98 -20.05
C PRO A 4 12.72 -13.43 -19.91
N ARG A 5 12.04 -13.81 -18.81
CA ARG A 5 10.75 -13.21 -18.44
C ARG A 5 11.04 -11.89 -17.75
N PHE A 6 10.51 -10.81 -18.32
CA PHE A 6 10.54 -9.50 -17.69
C PHE A 6 9.32 -9.38 -16.77
N SER A 7 9.58 -9.19 -15.46
CA SER A 7 8.56 -8.72 -14.53
C SER A 7 8.53 -7.20 -14.56
N PHE A 8 7.35 -6.62 -14.82
CA PHE A 8 7.15 -5.17 -14.79
C PHE A 8 6.58 -4.68 -13.45
N PHE A 9 6.43 -5.58 -12.47
CA PHE A 9 5.99 -5.21 -11.13
C PHE A 9 7.09 -4.42 -10.44
N LYS A 10 6.72 -3.27 -9.85
CA LYS A 10 7.62 -2.54 -8.95
C LYS A 10 7.93 -3.42 -7.74
N LYS A 11 9.17 -3.31 -7.25
CA LYS A 11 9.67 -4.07 -6.12
C LYS A 11 10.27 -3.16 -5.07
N GLU A 12 10.18 -3.58 -3.82
CA GLU A 12 10.83 -2.94 -2.69
C GLU A 12 11.25 -4.01 -1.70
N VAL A 13 12.48 -3.89 -1.19
CA VAL A 13 12.97 -4.73 -0.09
C VAL A 13 12.57 -4.04 1.20
N ILE A 14 11.84 -4.75 2.06
CA ILE A 14 11.47 -4.28 3.40
C ILE A 14 12.10 -5.19 4.46
N ASP A 15 12.37 -4.62 5.63
CA ASP A 15 12.83 -5.37 6.80
C ASP A 15 11.65 -5.75 7.70
N LEU A 16 11.48 -7.04 7.95
CA LEU A 16 10.48 -7.60 8.85
C LEU A 16 11.18 -8.24 10.06
N ASN A 17 11.55 -7.41 11.05
CA ASN A 17 12.30 -7.81 12.25
C ASN A 17 13.62 -8.55 11.94
N GLY A 18 14.47 -7.97 11.08
CA GLY A 18 15.77 -8.52 10.73
C GLY A 18 15.73 -9.52 9.57
N VAL A 19 14.57 -9.72 8.94
CA VAL A 19 14.41 -10.53 7.74
C VAL A 19 14.06 -9.62 6.56
N GLU A 20 14.98 -9.51 5.61
CA GLU A 20 14.76 -8.76 4.38
C GLU A 20 13.85 -9.55 3.42
N VAL A 21 12.77 -8.92 2.97
CA VAL A 21 11.78 -9.52 2.06
C VAL A 21 11.58 -8.59 0.87
N GLU A 22 11.77 -9.11 -0.35
CA GLU A 22 11.51 -8.36 -1.59
C GLU A 22 10.05 -8.49 -2.01
N LEU A 23 9.25 -7.48 -1.72
CA LEU A 23 7.84 -7.44 -2.09
C LEU A 23 7.63 -6.87 -3.49
N GLU A 24 6.61 -7.40 -4.17
CA GLU A 24 6.06 -6.88 -5.42
C GLU A 24 4.72 -6.20 -5.14
N GLY A 25 4.32 -5.26 -6.01
CA GLY A 25 2.94 -4.78 -6.03
C GLY A 25 1.92 -5.93 -6.20
N TYR A 26 0.71 -5.73 -5.68
CA TYR A 26 -0.39 -6.68 -5.86
C TYR A 26 -0.68 -6.97 -7.35
N ARG A 27 -1.04 -8.22 -7.63
CA ARG A 27 -1.40 -8.72 -8.97
C ARG A 27 -2.90 -8.58 -9.21
N VAL A 28 -3.36 -8.71 -10.46
CA VAL A 28 -4.80 -8.63 -10.79
C VAL A 28 -5.63 -9.62 -9.96
N VAL A 29 -5.11 -10.83 -9.73
CA VAL A 29 -5.76 -11.86 -8.90
C VAL A 29 -5.95 -11.43 -7.44
N ASP A 30 -5.14 -10.50 -6.94
CA ASP A 30 -5.25 -10.00 -5.56
C ASP A 30 -6.35 -8.93 -5.42
N SER A 31 -6.97 -8.51 -6.52
CA SER A 31 -8.09 -7.54 -6.50
C SER A 31 -9.27 -8.03 -5.66
N GLU A 32 -9.42 -9.35 -5.50
CA GLU A 32 -10.44 -9.95 -4.61
C GLU A 32 -10.27 -9.52 -3.14
N TYR A 33 -9.05 -9.15 -2.72
CA TYR A 33 -8.78 -8.62 -1.38
C TYR A 33 -8.61 -7.11 -1.39
N VAL A 34 -7.95 -6.58 -2.42
CA VAL A 34 -7.67 -5.14 -2.52
C VAL A 34 -8.95 -4.31 -2.66
N ILE A 35 -9.89 -4.71 -3.51
CA ILE A 35 -11.14 -3.94 -3.71
C ILE A 35 -11.94 -3.85 -2.40
N PRO A 36 -12.24 -4.97 -1.69
CA PRO A 36 -12.91 -4.89 -0.40
C PRO A 36 -12.15 -4.10 0.66
N LEU A 37 -10.81 -4.19 0.70
CA LEU A 37 -9.99 -3.37 1.62
C LEU A 37 -10.17 -1.88 1.35
N MET A 38 -10.22 -1.47 0.09
CA MET A 38 -10.45 -0.07 -0.30
C MET A 38 -11.87 0.40 0.06
N GLU A 39 -12.88 -0.43 -0.17
CA GLU A 39 -14.27 -0.12 0.21
C GLU A 39 -14.40 0.06 1.72
N LYS A 40 -13.81 -0.84 2.51
CA LYS A 40 -13.82 -0.76 3.98
C LYS A 40 -13.05 0.44 4.51
N ARG A 41 -11.97 0.85 3.84
CA ARG A 41 -11.28 2.11 4.14
C ARG A 41 -12.19 3.32 3.91
N ASN A 42 -12.95 3.34 2.81
CA ASN A 42 -13.89 4.42 2.53
C ASN A 42 -15.01 4.47 3.59
N GLU A 43 -15.53 3.31 4.01
CA GLU A 43 -16.51 3.23 5.11
C GLU A 43 -15.92 3.79 6.42
N ALA A 44 -14.67 3.46 6.75
CA ALA A 44 -13.99 4.01 7.93
C ALA A 44 -13.85 5.55 7.86
N LEU A 45 -13.54 6.10 6.68
CA LEU A 45 -13.49 7.55 6.46
C LEU A 45 -14.86 8.21 6.67
N GLU A 46 -15.93 7.60 6.17
CA GLU A 46 -17.30 8.09 6.40
C GLU A 46 -17.67 8.09 7.89
N ILE A 47 -17.31 7.03 8.62
CA ILE A 47 -17.54 6.96 10.06
C ILE A 47 -16.74 8.07 10.77
N SER A 48 -15.49 8.29 10.39
CA SER A 48 -14.66 9.36 10.95
C SER A 48 -15.28 10.74 10.74
N VAL A 49 -15.81 11.02 9.54
CA VAL A 49 -16.51 12.28 9.25
C VAL A 49 -17.77 12.42 10.11
N LYS A 50 -18.58 11.37 10.23
CA LYS A 50 -19.80 11.35 11.07
C LYS A 50 -19.46 11.58 12.54
N TYR A 51 -18.41 10.92 13.03
CA TYR A 51 -17.92 11.06 14.40
C TYR A 51 -17.46 12.50 14.67
N ASN A 52 -16.62 13.07 13.80
CA ASN A 52 -16.14 14.45 13.95
C ASN A 52 -17.29 15.47 13.95
N ASN A 53 -18.30 15.28 13.09
CA ASN A 53 -19.48 16.15 13.09
C ASN A 53 -20.31 16.02 14.37
N LEU A 54 -20.44 14.80 14.90
CA LEU A 54 -21.11 14.56 16.18
C LEU A 54 -20.34 15.20 17.34
N MET A 55 -19.01 15.02 17.38
CA MET A 55 -18.14 15.61 18.40
C MET A 55 -18.24 17.14 18.40
N LYS A 56 -18.22 17.79 17.23
CA LYS A 56 -18.43 19.26 17.12
C LYS A 56 -19.80 19.72 17.60
N LYS A 57 -20.85 18.89 17.42
CA LYS A 57 -22.21 19.21 17.88
C LYS A 57 -22.32 19.16 19.41
N ILE A 58 -21.57 18.25 20.05
CA ILE A 58 -21.58 18.09 21.51
C ILE A 58 -20.47 18.89 22.22
N GLU A 59 -19.51 19.43 21.47
CA GLU A 59 -18.46 20.30 21.98
C GLU A 59 -19.06 21.53 22.67
N GLY A 60 -18.66 21.76 23.92
CA GLY A 60 -19.17 22.87 24.74
C GLY A 60 -20.54 22.62 25.38
N LYS A 61 -21.16 21.45 25.18
CA LYS A 61 -22.36 21.04 25.92
C LYS A 61 -22.01 20.44 27.27
N THR A 62 -22.88 20.65 28.24
CA THR A 62 -22.86 19.96 29.53
C THR A 62 -23.37 18.52 29.39
N GLU A 63 -23.06 17.64 30.34
CA GLU A 63 -23.50 16.23 30.31
C GLU A 63 -25.03 16.09 30.22
N GLU A 64 -25.78 17.00 30.85
CA GLU A 64 -27.25 17.03 30.83
C GLU A 64 -27.82 17.40 29.45
N GLU A 65 -27.04 18.07 28.59
CA GLU A 65 -27.41 18.46 27.23
C GLU A 65 -27.02 17.43 26.17
N ILE A 66 -26.26 16.39 26.56
CA ILE A 66 -25.93 15.25 25.71
C ILE A 66 -27.10 14.27 25.76
N THR A 67 -27.71 14.03 24.61
CA THR A 67 -28.89 13.17 24.55
C THR A 67 -28.51 11.69 24.51
N GLU A 68 -29.42 10.82 24.97
CA GLU A 68 -29.29 9.37 24.80
C GLU A 68 -29.14 8.98 23.32
N GLU A 69 -29.72 9.76 22.41
CA GLU A 69 -29.56 9.59 20.96
C GLU A 69 -28.11 9.83 20.50
N ASP A 70 -27.43 10.85 21.04
CA ASP A 70 -26.03 11.12 20.74
C ASP A 70 -25.13 9.98 21.25
N ALA A 71 -25.39 9.46 22.46
CA ALA A 71 -24.69 8.29 23.01
C ALA A 71 -24.92 7.02 22.16
N ARG A 72 -26.14 6.79 21.70
CA ARG A 72 -26.47 5.66 20.81
C ARG A 72 -25.69 5.75 19.49
N LYS A 73 -25.60 6.94 18.88
CA LYS A 73 -24.82 7.16 17.65
C LYS A 73 -23.32 6.89 17.85
N VAL A 74 -22.74 7.33 18.98
CA VAL A 74 -21.33 7.01 19.30
C VAL A 74 -21.12 5.51 19.40
N LYS A 75 -22.01 4.80 20.09
CA LYS A 75 -21.94 3.34 20.22
C LYS A 75 -22.05 2.65 18.86
N GLU A 76 -23.04 3.00 18.04
CA GLU A 76 -23.23 2.44 16.70
C GLU A 76 -21.99 2.65 15.81
N MET A 77 -21.35 3.83 15.89
CA MET A 77 -20.12 4.10 15.16
C MET A 77 -18.95 3.26 15.67
N LYS A 78 -18.80 3.11 16.99
CA LYS A 78 -17.79 2.23 17.60
C LYS A 78 -17.96 0.79 17.14
N ASP A 79 -19.17 0.24 17.26
CA ASP A 79 -19.49 -1.14 16.87
C ASP A 79 -19.25 -1.38 15.36
N ARG A 80 -19.40 -0.34 14.54
CA ARG A 80 -19.03 -0.40 13.11
C ARG A 80 -17.52 -0.39 12.92
N VAL A 81 -16.78 0.49 13.59
CA VAL A 81 -15.31 0.52 13.52
C VAL A 81 -14.72 -0.82 13.98
N ASP A 82 -15.21 -1.39 15.07
CA ASP A 82 -14.74 -2.67 15.59
C ASP A 82 -14.97 -3.81 14.57
N ARG A 83 -16.10 -3.82 13.86
CA ARG A 83 -16.35 -4.76 12.75
C ARG A 83 -15.41 -4.55 11.57
N LEU A 84 -15.22 -3.29 11.16
CA LEU A 84 -14.29 -2.96 10.08
C LEU A 84 -12.86 -3.40 10.39
N LEU A 85 -12.42 -3.28 11.65
CA LEU A 85 -11.10 -3.72 12.08
C LEU A 85 -10.90 -5.22 11.91
N VAL A 86 -11.90 -6.04 12.26
CA VAL A 86 -11.83 -7.49 12.07
C VAL A 86 -11.77 -7.85 10.59
N GLU A 87 -12.69 -7.31 9.79
CA GLU A 87 -12.78 -7.63 8.36
C GLU A 87 -11.55 -7.17 7.57
N THR A 88 -11.02 -5.98 7.88
CA THR A 88 -9.78 -5.49 7.25
C THR A 88 -8.56 -6.29 7.68
N SER A 89 -8.53 -6.79 8.92
CA SER A 89 -7.45 -7.67 9.39
C SER A 89 -7.45 -9.00 8.65
N GLU A 90 -8.61 -9.63 8.46
CA GLU A 90 -8.73 -10.89 7.72
C GLU A 90 -8.31 -10.75 6.26
N LEU A 91 -8.83 -9.73 5.57
CA LEU A 91 -8.50 -9.44 4.18
C LEU A 91 -7.02 -9.06 4.01
N GLY A 92 -6.52 -8.20 4.90
CA GLY A 92 -5.13 -7.76 4.91
C GLY A 92 -4.18 -8.93 5.14
N TYR A 93 -4.52 -9.84 6.04
CA TYR A 93 -3.74 -11.04 6.30
C TYR A 93 -3.62 -11.93 5.05
N ARG A 94 -4.73 -12.23 4.36
CA ARG A 94 -4.71 -13.03 3.12
C ARG A 94 -3.86 -12.39 2.03
N LEU A 95 -3.99 -11.07 1.86
CA LEU A 95 -3.19 -10.32 0.90
C LEU A 95 -1.70 -10.36 1.25
N ALA A 96 -1.35 -10.13 2.53
CA ALA A 96 0.03 -10.20 3.01
C ALA A 96 0.62 -11.59 2.79
N GLN A 97 -0.13 -12.66 3.08
CA GLN A 97 0.32 -14.03 2.87
C GLN A 97 0.69 -14.29 1.41
N ARG A 98 -0.14 -13.88 0.45
CA ARG A 98 0.19 -14.01 -0.98
C ARG A 98 1.44 -13.22 -1.36
N GLY A 99 1.60 -12.00 -0.83
CA GLY A 99 2.80 -11.18 -1.04
C GLY A 99 4.07 -11.85 -0.52
N LEU A 100 4.04 -12.29 0.73
CA LEU A 100 5.16 -12.95 1.41
C LEU A 100 5.53 -14.27 0.74
N LYS A 101 4.56 -15.13 0.47
CA LYS A 101 4.80 -16.42 -0.18
C LYS A 101 5.40 -16.24 -1.57
N ARG A 102 4.97 -15.24 -2.34
CA ARG A 102 5.61 -14.92 -3.64
C ARG A 102 7.01 -14.36 -3.53
N SER A 103 7.37 -13.78 -2.39
CA SER A 103 8.73 -13.32 -2.13
C SER A 103 9.63 -14.50 -1.74
N LEU A 104 9.20 -15.27 -0.74
CA LEU A 104 10.00 -16.33 -0.12
C LEU A 104 10.21 -17.55 -1.02
N TYR A 105 9.19 -17.95 -1.78
CA TYR A 105 9.21 -19.18 -2.58
C TYR A 105 9.60 -18.94 -4.05
N ARG A 106 9.87 -17.69 -4.45
CA ARG A 106 10.06 -17.30 -5.86
C ARG A 106 11.09 -18.14 -6.60
N ASP A 107 12.16 -18.49 -5.91
CA ASP A 107 13.30 -19.16 -6.50
C ASP A 107 13.21 -20.68 -6.51
N GLU A 108 12.19 -21.25 -5.87
CA GLU A 108 11.94 -22.68 -5.84
C GLU A 108 11.49 -23.23 -7.20
N GLU A 109 11.81 -24.51 -7.46
CA GLU A 109 11.45 -25.16 -8.72
C GLU A 109 9.94 -25.28 -8.89
N ASP A 110 9.23 -25.71 -7.84
CA ASP A 110 7.77 -25.86 -7.84
C ASP A 110 7.04 -24.54 -8.11
N TYR A 111 7.55 -23.42 -7.55
CA TYR A 111 7.03 -22.08 -7.84
C TYR A 111 7.19 -21.74 -9.33
N LYS A 112 8.38 -21.98 -9.88
CA LYS A 112 8.69 -21.69 -11.29
C LYS A 112 7.88 -22.57 -12.24
N GLU A 113 7.60 -23.81 -11.87
CA GLU A 113 6.72 -24.71 -12.61
C GLU A 113 5.27 -24.22 -12.57
N ALA A 114 4.73 -23.93 -11.38
CA ALA A 114 3.38 -23.40 -11.23
C ALA A 114 3.17 -22.09 -12.01
N GLU A 115 4.17 -21.20 -12.04
CA GLU A 115 4.12 -19.97 -12.85
C GLU A 115 4.21 -20.23 -14.37
N ARG A 116 4.89 -21.30 -14.80
CA ARG A 116 4.90 -21.70 -16.22
C ARG A 116 3.55 -22.27 -16.65
N ASP A 117 2.91 -23.01 -15.75
CA ASP A 117 1.61 -23.66 -15.97
C ASP A 117 0.42 -22.72 -15.78
N GLY A 118 0.65 -21.50 -15.29
CA GLY A 118 -0.43 -20.54 -15.00
C GLY A 118 -1.26 -20.89 -13.76
N ARG A 119 -0.73 -21.74 -12.87
CA ARG A 119 -1.37 -22.21 -11.62
C ARG A 119 -0.73 -21.60 -10.36
N LEU A 120 -0.10 -20.43 -10.52
CA LEU A 120 0.72 -19.84 -9.46
C LEU A 120 -0.12 -19.43 -8.24
N THR A 121 -1.32 -18.89 -8.45
CA THR A 121 -2.17 -18.45 -7.34
C THR A 121 -2.59 -19.65 -6.48
N GLU A 122 -2.99 -20.74 -7.13
CA GLU A 122 -3.40 -21.98 -6.48
C GLU A 122 -2.23 -22.62 -5.71
N TYR A 123 -1.03 -22.62 -6.30
CA TYR A 123 0.18 -23.05 -5.60
C TYR A 123 0.44 -22.22 -4.35
N ILE A 124 0.42 -20.89 -4.47
CA ILE A 124 0.67 -19.97 -3.36
C ILE A 124 -0.39 -20.12 -2.26
N ASP A 125 -1.65 -20.28 -2.62
CA ASP A 125 -2.74 -20.47 -1.65
C ASP A 125 -2.66 -21.84 -0.96
N SER A 126 -2.01 -22.83 -1.58
CA SER A 126 -1.77 -24.16 -0.98
C SER A 126 -0.60 -24.20 0.02
N LEU A 127 0.33 -23.25 -0.07
CA LEU A 127 1.50 -23.21 0.80
C LEU A 127 1.09 -22.84 2.23
N PRO A 128 1.81 -23.33 3.25
CA PRO A 128 1.56 -22.93 4.63
C PRO A 128 1.72 -21.43 4.81
N ASP A 129 0.90 -20.84 5.68
CA ASP A 129 1.00 -19.44 6.03
C ASP A 129 2.31 -19.13 6.74
N VAL A 130 2.87 -17.96 6.43
CA VAL A 130 4.04 -17.39 7.09
C VAL A 130 3.59 -16.77 8.39
N GLU A 131 4.18 -17.19 9.52
CA GLU A 131 3.86 -16.63 10.82
C GLU A 131 4.41 -15.21 10.93
N ILE A 132 3.52 -14.22 11.00
CA ILE A 132 3.88 -12.80 11.15
C ILE A 132 2.92 -12.08 12.12
N PRO A 133 3.43 -11.14 12.94
CA PRO A 133 2.60 -10.35 13.83
C PRO A 133 1.70 -9.37 13.05
N PRO A 134 0.54 -8.97 13.61
CA PRO A 134 -0.42 -8.09 12.94
C PRO A 134 0.17 -6.77 12.42
N MET A 135 1.13 -6.19 13.12
CA MET A 135 1.79 -4.94 12.69
C MET A 135 2.56 -5.12 11.37
N MET A 136 3.15 -6.29 11.13
CA MET A 136 3.85 -6.60 9.88
C MET A 136 2.89 -6.89 8.74
N VAL A 137 1.74 -7.51 9.02
CA VAL A 137 0.68 -7.70 8.02
C VAL A 137 0.35 -6.36 7.38
N ARG A 138 0.15 -5.33 8.21
CA ARG A 138 -0.12 -3.97 7.74
C ARG A 138 1.04 -3.42 6.90
N THR A 139 2.28 -3.52 7.37
CA THR A 139 3.45 -3.05 6.60
C THR A 139 3.51 -3.71 5.23
N VAL A 140 3.32 -5.03 5.15
CA VAL A 140 3.34 -5.77 3.88
C VAL A 140 2.23 -5.28 2.96
N VAL A 141 0.99 -5.18 3.45
CA VAL A 141 -0.16 -4.72 2.66
C VAL A 141 0.04 -3.30 2.15
N ASP A 142 0.46 -2.39 3.02
CA ASP A 142 0.71 -0.99 2.66
C ASP A 142 1.83 -0.90 1.61
N THR A 143 2.92 -1.64 1.76
CA THR A 143 3.98 -1.71 0.72
C THR A 143 3.44 -2.24 -0.61
N MET A 144 2.66 -3.33 -0.61
CA MET A 144 2.09 -3.90 -1.83
C MET A 144 1.13 -2.93 -2.54
N LEU A 145 0.30 -2.22 -1.79
CA LEU A 145 -0.62 -1.21 -2.32
C LEU A 145 0.14 -0.01 -2.91
N LYS A 146 1.18 0.48 -2.21
CA LYS A 146 2.05 1.57 -2.69
C LYS A 146 2.74 1.23 -4.01
N LEU A 147 3.27 0.01 -4.12
CA LEU A 147 3.98 -0.44 -5.31
C LEU A 147 3.06 -0.55 -6.53
N SER A 148 1.82 -0.99 -6.35
CA SER A 148 0.86 -1.14 -7.44
C SER A 148 0.16 0.16 -7.83
N ASN A 149 -0.19 1.00 -6.86
CA ASN A 149 -0.80 2.29 -7.14
C ASN A 149 -0.40 3.31 -6.05
N PRO A 150 0.65 4.12 -6.31
CA PRO A 150 1.21 5.04 -5.33
C PRO A 150 0.24 6.17 -4.94
N GLU A 151 -0.81 6.43 -5.72
CA GLU A 151 -1.83 7.44 -5.38
C GLU A 151 -2.86 6.91 -4.37
N LEU A 152 -2.94 5.59 -4.15
CA LEU A 152 -3.89 5.01 -3.19
C LEU A 152 -3.45 5.20 -1.76
N ILE A 153 -2.15 5.20 -1.49
CA ILE A 153 -1.60 5.54 -0.18
C ILE A 153 -1.29 7.02 -0.26
N GLY A 154 -1.92 7.85 0.57
CA GLY A 154 -1.80 9.31 0.52
C GLY A 154 -0.42 9.82 0.93
N GLU A 155 0.66 9.33 0.31
CA GLU A 155 1.98 9.93 0.40
C GLU A 155 1.97 11.25 -0.37
N PRO A 156 2.48 12.35 0.21
CA PRO A 156 2.74 13.55 -0.56
C PRO A 156 3.78 13.18 -1.62
N SER A 157 3.43 13.41 -2.87
CA SER A 157 4.28 13.18 -4.03
C SER A 157 5.49 14.11 -4.02
N ASP A 158 6.49 13.81 -3.19
CA ASP A 158 7.79 14.46 -3.17
C ASP A 158 8.89 13.43 -3.40
N SER A 159 8.90 12.88 -4.60
CA SER A 159 10.15 12.44 -5.24
C SER A 159 10.16 12.93 -6.69
N GLY A 160 10.06 14.27 -6.81
CA GLY A 160 10.39 14.99 -8.03
C GLY A 160 11.82 14.65 -8.44
N GLY A 161 11.95 13.97 -9.57
CA GLY A 161 13.22 13.50 -10.10
C GLY A 161 14.22 14.63 -10.27
N VAL A 162 15.37 14.51 -9.60
CA VAL A 162 16.57 15.26 -9.97
C VAL A 162 17.17 14.57 -11.21
N LYS A 163 16.56 14.81 -12.36
CA LYS A 163 17.25 14.68 -13.66
C LYS A 163 18.33 15.75 -13.68
N GLY A 164 19.55 15.36 -13.30
CA GLY A 164 20.76 16.14 -13.54
C GLY A 164 21.01 16.32 -15.04
N LYS A 165 20.29 17.25 -15.67
CA LYS A 165 20.59 17.74 -17.02
C LYS A 165 21.85 18.61 -16.92
N LYS A 166 22.98 18.07 -17.39
CA LYS A 166 24.19 18.82 -17.75
C LYS A 166 23.81 20.04 -18.59
N LYS A 167 23.90 21.25 -18.01
CA LYS A 167 23.97 22.51 -18.77
C LYS A 167 25.35 22.59 -19.41
N LYS A 168 25.48 22.15 -20.67
CA LYS A 168 26.64 22.53 -21.50
C LYS A 168 26.29 23.84 -22.20
N GLY A 169 26.99 24.89 -21.79
CA GLY A 169 26.73 26.29 -22.14
C GLY A 169 26.64 26.53 -23.65
N SER A 170 25.63 27.31 -24.01
CA SER A 170 25.39 27.85 -25.33
C SER A 170 26.51 28.81 -25.74
N ARG A 171 27.00 28.57 -26.95
CA ARG A 171 27.98 29.35 -27.71
C ARG A 171 27.38 30.72 -28.02
N ARG A 172 27.96 31.81 -27.51
CA ARG A 172 27.68 33.17 -28.00
C ARG A 172 28.94 33.77 -28.62
N LYS A 173 28.90 33.91 -29.95
CA LYS A 173 29.89 34.56 -30.81
C LYS A 173 29.50 36.04 -30.98
N LYS A 174 30.48 36.94 -30.86
CA LYS A 174 30.66 38.28 -31.48
C LYS A 174 31.37 39.21 -30.48
N SER A 175 32.29 40.13 -30.81
CA SER A 175 33.22 40.43 -31.91
C SER A 175 33.76 41.85 -31.64
N GLY A 176 35.04 42.13 -31.92
CA GLY A 176 35.63 43.50 -32.00
C GLY A 176 36.61 43.83 -30.86
N SER A 177 37.93 43.77 -31.11
CA SER A 177 38.88 44.86 -31.44
C SER A 177 39.28 45.71 -30.22
N THR A 178 40.54 45.74 -29.79
CA THR A 178 41.68 46.50 -30.35
C THR A 178 42.98 46.07 -29.65
N SER A 179 44.09 45.86 -30.37
CA SER A 179 45.35 46.65 -30.37
C SER A 179 45.89 47.01 -28.97
N LYS A 180 47.13 46.74 -28.54
CA LYS A 180 48.47 46.93 -29.14
C LYS A 180 49.49 46.21 -28.23
N GLY A 181 50.66 45.85 -28.78
CA GLY A 181 51.86 45.49 -28.01
C GLY A 181 52.63 44.37 -28.68
#